data_AF-W4S9H2-F1
#
_entry.id   AF-W4S9H2-F1
#
_cell.length_a   1.000
_cell.length_b   1.000
_cell.length_c   1.000
_cell.angle_alpha   90.00
_cell.angle_beta   90.00
_cell.angle_gamma   90.00
#
_symmetry.space_group_name_H-M   'P 1'
#
loop_
_entity.id
_entity.type
_entity.pdbx_description
1 polymer ?
#
loop_
_entity_poly.entity_id
_entity_poly.type
_entity_poly.pdbx_seq_one_letter_code
_entity_poly.pdbx_strand_id
1 'polypeptide(L)'
;HMNAFWQKLFLTVGILIAVFGMRLVFPIVIVSVATGMGLVPVMQMALKEPDRYSQVLTDNYPSIAAFGGMFLLLVFLNFLFDQERKLHWLGPVERLVGKLGKADAMSVIVAVTVLLCTKLFLPEAIFQSVLFAGLGGILLYLLVGSVDALFESEESEDGMGPAKRSGIAAFLYLEVLDASFSFDGVIGAFAITRDVVIIMLGLAIGAMFVRSMTVYLVHKGTLDEFVFLEHGAHYAIGVLAIIMLVGTVYHVPEVLTGLIGVAFIAASVWSSIRYRKRHHIGPTEI
;
A
#
# COMPACT_ATOMS: atom_id res chain seq x y z
N HIS A 1 17.25 2.11 -16.55
CA HIS A 1 17.32 0.70 -16.98
C HIS A 1 17.81 -0.16 -15.82
N MET A 2 16.94 -1.00 -15.25
CA MET A 2 17.30 -1.89 -14.15
C MET A 2 18.09 -3.09 -14.68
N ASN A 3 19.17 -3.47 -14.01
CA ASN A 3 20.01 -4.61 -14.41
C ASN A 3 19.17 -5.90 -14.46
N ALA A 4 19.35 -6.75 -15.47
CA ALA A 4 18.54 -7.94 -15.73
C ALA A 4 18.50 -8.91 -14.52
N PHE A 5 19.56 -8.91 -13.71
CA PHE A 5 19.62 -9.65 -12.44
C PHE A 5 18.57 -9.15 -11.42
N TRP A 6 18.49 -7.84 -11.21
CA TRP A 6 17.53 -7.23 -10.28
C TRP A 6 16.10 -7.37 -10.77
N GLN A 7 15.89 -7.30 -12.09
CA GLN A 7 14.58 -7.56 -12.69
C GLN A 7 14.14 -9.01 -12.46
N LYS A 8 15.04 -9.98 -12.64
CA LYS A 8 14.75 -11.40 -12.39
C LYS A 8 14.55 -11.69 -10.90
N LEU A 9 15.31 -11.06 -10.03
CA LEU A 9 15.19 -11.19 -8.58
C LEU A 9 13.86 -10.59 -8.08
N PHE A 10 13.53 -9.37 -8.50
CA PHE A 10 12.27 -8.71 -8.18
C PHE A 10 11.05 -9.50 -8.69
N LEU A 11 11.11 -10.02 -9.92
CA LEU A 11 10.02 -10.77 -10.52
C LEU A 11 9.88 -12.23 -10.01
N THR A 12 10.89 -12.76 -9.33
CA THR A 12 10.87 -14.15 -8.83
C THR A 12 10.73 -14.18 -7.32
N VAL A 13 11.59 -13.47 -6.61
CA VAL A 13 11.62 -13.44 -5.14
C VAL A 13 10.69 -12.35 -4.64
N GLY A 14 10.68 -11.16 -5.23
CA GLY A 14 9.79 -10.07 -4.83
C GLY A 14 8.31 -10.46 -4.91
N ILE A 15 7.86 -10.99 -6.05
CA ILE A 15 6.45 -11.46 -6.16
C ILE A 15 6.16 -12.62 -5.20
N LEU A 16 7.10 -13.54 -4.96
CA LEU A 16 6.88 -14.63 -4.03
C LEU A 16 6.74 -14.11 -2.59
N ILE A 17 7.57 -13.15 -2.18
CA ILE A 17 7.53 -12.52 -0.85
C ILE A 17 6.28 -11.65 -0.71
N ALA A 18 5.99 -10.79 -1.68
CA ALA A 18 4.75 -10.01 -1.76
C ALA A 18 3.51 -10.92 -1.60
N VAL A 19 3.49 -12.04 -2.31
CA VAL A 19 2.30 -12.91 -2.33
C VAL A 19 2.22 -13.80 -1.10
N PHE A 20 3.27 -14.57 -0.79
CA PHE A 20 3.24 -15.50 0.34
C PHE A 20 3.59 -14.82 1.66
N GLY A 21 4.58 -13.95 1.68
CA GLY A 21 4.93 -13.19 2.88
C GLY A 21 3.76 -12.31 3.32
N MET A 22 3.30 -11.41 2.44
CA MET A 22 2.38 -10.36 2.87
C MET A 22 0.92 -10.82 2.96
N ARG A 23 0.51 -11.86 2.23
CA ARG A 23 -0.89 -12.34 2.27
C ARG A 23 -1.11 -13.61 3.08
N LEU A 24 -0.06 -14.39 3.35
CA LEU A 24 -0.17 -15.60 4.18
C LEU A 24 0.52 -15.42 5.53
N VAL A 25 1.82 -15.11 5.53
CA VAL A 25 2.60 -15.04 6.79
C VAL A 25 2.16 -13.83 7.62
N PHE A 26 1.95 -12.70 6.98
CA PHE A 26 1.71 -11.44 7.66
C PHE A 26 0.38 -11.37 8.44
N PRO A 27 -0.78 -11.85 7.93
CA PRO A 27 -1.99 -11.98 8.74
C PRO A 27 -1.79 -12.85 10.00
N ILE A 28 -1.03 -13.95 9.86
CA ILE A 28 -0.72 -14.86 10.97
C ILE A 28 0.13 -14.15 12.03
N VAL A 29 1.11 -13.34 11.61
CA VAL A 29 1.95 -12.54 12.51
C VAL A 29 1.11 -11.52 13.27
N ILE A 30 0.19 -10.83 12.61
CA ILE A 30 -0.68 -9.86 13.30
C ILE A 30 -1.60 -10.53 14.30
N VAL A 31 -2.26 -11.63 13.92
CA VAL A 31 -3.13 -12.35 14.85
C VAL A 31 -2.32 -12.86 16.04
N SER A 32 -1.09 -13.34 15.80
CA SER A 32 -0.16 -13.76 16.85
C SER A 32 0.18 -12.64 17.83
N VAL A 33 0.46 -11.42 17.34
CA VAL A 33 0.71 -10.24 18.18
C VAL A 33 -0.57 -9.79 18.90
N ALA A 34 -1.71 -9.76 18.21
CA ALA A 34 -2.99 -9.29 18.75
C ALA A 34 -3.55 -10.21 19.85
N THR A 35 -3.39 -11.53 19.71
CA THR A 35 -3.87 -12.51 20.69
C THR A 35 -2.79 -12.94 21.70
N GLY A 36 -1.54 -12.52 21.51
CA GLY A 36 -0.39 -13.01 22.27
C GLY A 36 -0.10 -14.50 22.10
N MET A 37 -0.71 -15.16 21.11
CA MET A 37 -0.49 -16.57 20.83
C MET A 37 0.78 -16.72 19.99
N GLY A 38 1.55 -17.79 20.18
CA GLY A 38 2.68 -18.09 19.29
C GLY A 38 2.24 -18.32 17.83
N LEU A 39 3.13 -18.11 16.87
CA LEU A 39 2.85 -18.28 15.43
C LEU A 39 2.31 -19.68 15.09
N VAL A 40 2.84 -20.72 15.73
CA VAL A 40 2.43 -22.12 15.49
C VAL A 40 0.97 -22.38 15.90
N PRO A 41 0.54 -22.02 17.13
CA PRO A 41 -0.87 -22.04 17.49
C PRO A 41 -1.79 -21.28 16.53
N VAL A 42 -1.38 -20.10 16.05
CA VAL A 42 -2.19 -19.30 15.11
C VAL A 42 -2.29 -19.98 13.75
N MET A 43 -1.20 -20.56 13.24
CA MET A 43 -1.24 -21.38 12.02
C MET A 43 -2.19 -22.58 12.16
N GLN A 44 -2.17 -23.24 13.33
CA GLN A 44 -3.08 -24.36 13.57
C GLN A 44 -4.53 -23.89 13.66
N MET A 45 -4.80 -22.74 14.30
CA MET A 45 -6.12 -22.13 14.34
C MET A 45 -6.61 -21.75 12.94
N ALA A 46 -5.75 -21.17 12.10
CA ALA A 46 -6.07 -20.83 10.71
C ALA A 46 -6.45 -22.07 9.87
N LEU A 47 -5.79 -23.22 10.09
CA LEU A 47 -6.04 -24.45 9.33
C LEU A 47 -7.17 -25.32 9.88
N LYS A 48 -7.37 -25.35 11.20
CA LYS A 48 -8.34 -26.27 11.86
C LYS A 48 -9.63 -25.57 12.28
N GLU A 49 -9.57 -24.28 12.58
CA GLU A 49 -10.70 -23.48 13.09
C GLU A 49 -10.82 -22.16 12.30
N PRO A 50 -11.09 -22.22 10.97
CA PRO A 50 -11.13 -21.04 10.11
C PRO A 50 -12.14 -19.98 10.55
N ASP A 51 -13.30 -20.39 11.09
CA ASP A 51 -14.30 -19.47 11.62
C ASP A 51 -13.78 -18.67 12.81
N ARG A 52 -13.07 -19.32 13.72
CA ARG A 52 -12.48 -18.67 14.90
C ARG A 52 -11.35 -17.72 14.51
N TYR A 53 -10.53 -18.12 13.55
CA TYR A 53 -9.48 -17.26 13.00
C TYR A 53 -10.07 -16.00 12.36
N SER A 54 -11.11 -16.15 11.53
CA SER A 54 -11.81 -15.04 10.89
C SER A 54 -12.45 -14.08 11.90
N GLN A 55 -13.06 -14.59 12.97
CA GLN A 55 -13.62 -13.76 14.05
C GLN A 55 -12.54 -12.92 14.73
N VAL A 56 -11.45 -13.55 15.16
CA VAL A 56 -10.33 -12.84 15.80
C VAL A 56 -9.74 -11.76 14.90
N LEU A 57 -9.62 -12.05 13.59
CA LEU A 57 -9.13 -11.09 12.61
C LEU A 57 -10.10 -9.90 12.43
N THR A 58 -11.41 -10.17 12.42
CA THR A 58 -12.46 -9.16 12.30
C THR A 58 -12.56 -8.28 13.55
N ASP A 59 -12.44 -8.87 14.74
CA ASP A 59 -12.49 -8.13 16.02
C ASP A 59 -11.30 -7.15 16.15
N ASN A 60 -10.15 -7.51 15.59
CA ASN A 60 -8.96 -6.67 15.57
C ASN A 60 -8.87 -5.77 14.33
N TYR A 61 -9.86 -5.83 13.43
CA TYR A 61 -9.89 -5.04 12.18
C TYR A 61 -9.69 -3.54 12.42
N PRO A 62 -10.35 -2.87 13.39
CA PRO A 62 -10.19 -1.42 13.56
C PRO A 62 -8.73 -1.01 13.82
N SER A 63 -7.99 -1.80 14.60
CA SER A 63 -6.56 -1.53 14.87
C SER A 63 -5.71 -1.72 13.62
N ILE A 64 -5.95 -2.81 12.87
CA ILE A 64 -5.21 -3.13 11.64
C ILE A 64 -5.49 -2.09 10.56
N ALA A 65 -6.75 -1.73 10.37
CA ALA A 65 -7.20 -0.74 9.41
C ALA A 65 -6.65 0.65 9.74
N ALA A 66 -6.53 1.01 11.02
CA ALA A 66 -5.86 2.24 11.44
C ALA A 66 -4.36 2.21 11.14
N PHE A 67 -3.67 1.12 11.43
CA PHE A 67 -2.24 0.98 11.12
C PHE A 67 -1.95 1.14 9.62
N GLY A 68 -2.62 0.32 8.78
CA GLY A 68 -2.43 0.38 7.33
C GLY A 68 -2.97 1.68 6.72
N GLY A 69 -4.14 2.13 7.18
CA GLY A 69 -4.78 3.36 6.70
C GLY A 69 -3.93 4.60 6.98
N MET A 70 -3.32 4.71 8.16
CA MET A 70 -2.43 5.84 8.47
C MET A 70 -1.13 5.80 7.67
N PHE A 71 -0.56 4.62 7.44
CA PHE A 71 0.62 4.47 6.56
C PHE A 71 0.31 4.89 5.12
N LEU A 72 -0.77 4.37 4.53
CA LEU A 72 -1.19 4.71 3.17
C LEU A 72 -1.61 6.18 3.05
N LEU A 73 -2.20 6.74 4.10
CA LEU A 73 -2.54 8.17 4.15
C LEU A 73 -1.28 9.02 4.06
N LEU A 74 -0.20 8.67 4.75
CA LEU A 74 1.07 9.39 4.66
C LEU A 74 1.70 9.29 3.27
N VAL A 75 1.67 8.09 2.66
CA VAL A 75 2.12 7.92 1.27
C VAL A 75 1.35 8.85 0.33
N PHE A 76 0.02 8.91 0.48
CA PHE A 76 -0.82 9.79 -0.33
C PHE A 76 -0.59 11.28 -0.04
N LEU A 77 -0.54 11.67 1.23
CA LEU A 77 -0.35 13.07 1.63
C LEU A 77 1.04 13.58 1.23
N ASN A 78 2.07 12.74 1.32
CA ASN A 78 3.40 13.13 0.86
C ASN A 78 3.40 13.34 -0.66
N PHE A 79 2.80 12.42 -1.41
CA PHE A 79 2.59 12.60 -2.85
C PHE A 79 1.78 13.88 -3.18
N LEU A 80 0.75 14.19 -2.38
CA LEU A 80 -0.10 15.37 -2.58
C LEU A 80 0.61 16.69 -2.25
N PHE A 81 1.53 16.68 -1.29
CA PHE A 81 2.25 17.87 -0.82
C PHE A 81 3.63 18.04 -1.47
N ASP A 82 4.09 17.08 -2.26
CA ASP A 82 5.34 17.17 -3.00
C ASP A 82 5.27 18.28 -4.07
N GLN A 83 6.15 19.27 -3.94
CA GLN A 83 6.12 20.53 -4.69
C GLN A 83 6.84 20.47 -6.05
N GLU A 84 7.56 19.39 -6.36
CA GLU A 84 8.35 19.31 -7.60
C GLU A 84 7.53 18.97 -8.86
N ARG A 85 6.22 18.74 -8.74
CA ARG A 85 5.41 18.27 -9.89
C ARG A 85 4.92 19.41 -10.80
N LYS A 86 5.34 19.32 -12.07
CA LYS A 86 4.99 20.23 -13.19
C LYS A 86 3.54 20.14 -13.69
N LEU A 87 2.69 19.26 -13.13
CA LEU A 87 1.31 19.03 -13.59
C LEU A 87 0.34 18.93 -12.39
N HIS A 88 -0.15 20.09 -11.94
CA HIS A 88 -1.18 20.21 -10.90
C HIS A 88 -2.57 19.87 -11.47
N TRP A 89 -3.21 18.81 -10.98
CA TRP A 89 -4.55 18.41 -11.42
C TRP A 89 -5.67 19.23 -10.75
N LEU A 90 -5.42 19.76 -9.54
CA LEU A 90 -6.41 20.52 -8.74
C LEU A 90 -5.88 21.92 -8.35
N GLY A 91 -5.30 22.62 -9.31
CA GLY A 91 -5.09 24.07 -9.36
C GLY A 91 -4.92 24.83 -8.01
N PRO A 92 -5.96 25.51 -7.48
CA PRO A 92 -5.80 26.51 -6.42
C PRO A 92 -5.58 25.94 -5.01
N VAL A 93 -5.97 24.71 -4.71
CA VAL A 93 -5.77 24.11 -3.37
C VAL A 93 -4.30 23.69 -3.19
N GLU A 94 -3.68 23.13 -4.23
CA GLU A 94 -2.24 22.80 -4.27
C GLU A 94 -1.35 24.03 -4.06
N ARG A 95 -1.67 25.16 -4.71
CA ARG A 95 -0.85 26.39 -4.63
C ARG A 95 -0.86 27.09 -3.26
N LEU A 96 -1.93 26.93 -2.48
CA LEU A 96 -2.02 27.54 -1.15
C LEU A 96 -1.18 26.77 -0.11
N VAL A 97 -1.08 25.46 -0.28
CA VAL A 97 -0.38 24.54 0.62
C VAL A 97 1.12 24.46 0.31
N GLY A 98 1.52 24.74 -0.94
CA GLY A 98 2.91 24.81 -1.38
C GLY A 98 3.78 25.93 -0.77
N LYS A 99 3.27 26.76 0.14
CA LYS A 99 4.08 27.82 0.79
C LYS A 99 4.67 27.42 2.15
N LEU A 100 4.33 26.25 2.69
CA LEU A 100 4.88 25.75 3.94
C LEU A 100 5.97 24.72 3.64
N GLY A 101 7.23 25.17 3.75
CA GLY A 101 8.40 24.35 3.47
C GLY A 101 8.49 23.15 4.41
N LYS A 102 8.76 21.97 3.80
CA LYS A 102 8.78 20.59 4.32
C LYS A 102 7.45 19.84 4.13
N ALA A 103 7.23 19.36 2.90
CA ALA A 103 6.09 18.50 2.52
C ALA A 103 5.92 17.30 3.47
N ASP A 104 7.02 16.66 3.89
CA ASP A 104 7.01 15.54 4.84
C ASP A 104 6.50 15.92 6.25
N ALA A 105 6.85 17.11 6.75
CA ALA A 105 6.40 17.52 8.09
C ALA A 105 4.90 17.83 8.10
N MET A 106 4.40 18.42 7.02
CA MET A 106 2.99 18.73 6.85
C MET A 106 2.13 17.47 6.71
N SER A 107 2.59 16.47 5.94
CA SER A 107 1.89 15.19 5.80
C SER A 107 1.73 14.48 7.15
N VAL A 108 2.79 14.49 7.98
CA VAL A 108 2.76 13.92 9.34
C VAL A 108 1.81 14.68 10.27
N ILE A 109 1.84 16.02 10.26
CA ILE A 109 0.93 16.83 11.10
C ILE A 109 -0.53 16.56 10.74
N VAL A 110 -0.85 16.53 9.45
CA VAL A 110 -2.21 16.23 8.96
C VAL A 110 -2.59 14.80 9.35
N ALA A 111 -1.72 13.81 9.15
CA ALA A 111 -1.97 12.42 9.54
C ALA A 111 -2.25 12.29 11.05
N VAL A 112 -1.42 12.87 11.90
CA VAL A 112 -1.65 12.86 13.36
C VAL A 112 -2.97 13.54 13.73
N THR A 113 -3.29 14.66 13.07
CA THR A 113 -4.56 15.37 13.29
C THR A 113 -5.75 14.49 12.92
N VAL A 114 -5.72 13.84 11.75
CA VAL A 114 -6.74 12.89 11.30
C VAL A 114 -6.88 11.74 12.30
N LEU A 115 -5.77 11.17 12.76
CA LEU A 115 -5.77 10.10 13.74
C LEU A 115 -6.41 10.55 15.07
N LEU A 116 -6.09 11.74 15.56
CA LEU A 116 -6.72 12.27 16.77
C LEU A 116 -8.22 12.56 16.59
N CYS A 117 -8.63 13.01 15.40
CA CYS A 117 -10.04 13.22 15.08
C CYS A 117 -10.86 11.92 15.07
N THR A 118 -10.24 10.75 14.88
CA THR A 118 -10.97 9.45 14.97
C THR A 118 -11.62 9.24 16.34
N LYS A 119 -11.10 9.88 17.40
CA LYS A 119 -11.69 9.85 18.75
C LYS A 119 -13.16 10.29 18.77
N LEU A 120 -13.54 11.20 17.87
CA LEU A 120 -14.92 11.72 17.80
C LEU A 120 -15.91 10.69 17.26
N PHE A 121 -15.41 9.65 16.57
CA PHE A 121 -16.23 8.65 15.88
C PHE A 121 -16.09 7.24 16.48
N LEU A 122 -15.01 6.96 17.22
CA LEU A 122 -14.75 5.66 17.84
C LEU A 122 -15.26 5.56 19.29
N PRO A 123 -15.81 4.41 19.71
CA PRO A 123 -16.00 4.08 21.12
C PRO A 123 -14.67 4.14 21.91
N GLU A 124 -14.72 4.67 23.14
CA GLU A 124 -13.53 4.83 23.99
C GLU A 124 -12.76 3.52 24.23
N ALA A 125 -13.47 2.38 24.24
CA ALA A 125 -12.88 1.07 24.47
C ALA A 125 -11.89 0.61 23.38
N ILE A 126 -12.09 1.02 22.13
CA ILE A 126 -11.23 0.62 21.00
C ILE A 126 -10.27 1.74 20.55
N PHE A 127 -10.51 2.97 20.98
CA PHE A 127 -9.70 4.13 20.59
C PHE A 127 -8.23 3.99 20.97
N GLN A 128 -7.90 3.42 22.14
CA GLN A 128 -6.50 3.25 22.54
C GLN A 128 -5.75 2.31 21.58
N SER A 129 -6.32 1.15 21.27
CA SER A 129 -5.72 0.20 20.33
C SER A 129 -5.54 0.79 18.93
N VAL A 130 -6.55 1.54 18.46
CA VAL A 130 -6.53 2.25 17.17
C VAL A 130 -5.49 3.37 17.15
N LEU A 131 -5.35 4.12 18.23
CA LEU A 131 -4.35 5.19 18.35
C LEU A 131 -2.93 4.61 18.31
N PHE A 132 -2.64 3.56 19.10
CA PHE A 132 -1.32 2.92 19.10
C PHE A 132 -1.00 2.28 17.74
N ALA A 133 -1.98 1.61 17.12
CA ALA A 133 -1.81 1.01 15.81
C ALA A 133 -1.61 2.07 14.72
N GLY A 134 -2.41 3.15 14.71
CA GLY A 134 -2.24 4.27 13.78
C GLY A 134 -0.92 5.00 13.93
N LEU A 135 -0.45 5.23 15.18
CA LEU A 135 0.88 5.76 15.45
C LEU A 135 1.98 4.80 14.95
N GLY A 136 1.78 3.49 15.12
CA GLY A 136 2.68 2.47 14.56
C GLY A 136 2.80 2.57 13.04
N GLY A 137 1.70 2.82 12.33
CA GLY A 137 1.70 3.04 10.88
C GLY A 137 2.49 4.30 10.48
N ILE A 138 2.31 5.40 11.23
CA ILE A 138 3.08 6.65 11.05
C ILE A 138 4.57 6.41 11.29
N LEU A 139 4.92 5.72 12.39
CA LEU A 139 6.30 5.39 12.73
C LEU A 139 6.95 4.51 11.66
N LEU A 140 6.23 3.50 11.16
CA LEU A 140 6.75 2.64 10.10
C LEU A 140 7.05 3.44 8.83
N TYR A 141 6.15 4.35 8.42
CA TYR A 141 6.39 5.24 7.29
C TYR A 141 7.67 6.06 7.47
N LEU A 142 7.83 6.70 8.64
CA LEU A 142 9.01 7.49 8.95
C LEU A 142 10.29 6.65 8.99
N LEU A 143 10.23 5.43 9.52
CA LEU A 143 11.37 4.52 9.54
C LEU A 143 11.79 4.12 8.13
N VAL A 144 10.84 3.77 7.26
CA VAL A 144 11.13 3.43 5.85
C VAL A 144 11.76 4.62 5.13
N GLY A 145 11.24 5.83 5.31
CA GLY A 145 11.84 7.05 4.76
C GLY A 145 13.22 7.37 5.34
N SER A 146 13.43 7.10 6.64
CA SER A 146 14.70 7.35 7.32
C SER A 146 15.79 6.36 6.91
N VAL A 147 15.43 5.13 6.52
CA VAL A 147 16.37 4.14 5.99
C VAL A 147 17.06 4.69 4.73
N ASP A 148 16.32 5.38 3.86
CA ASP A 148 16.89 6.04 2.68
C ASP A 148 17.90 7.13 3.08
N ALA A 149 17.54 8.01 4.02
CA ALA A 149 18.40 9.10 4.51
C ALA A 149 19.64 8.61 5.29
N LEU A 150 19.54 7.52 6.06
CA LEU A 150 20.68 6.92 6.76
C LEU A 150 21.68 6.34 5.75
N PHE A 151 21.19 5.70 4.67
CA PHE A 151 22.04 5.19 3.61
C PHE A 151 22.66 6.29 2.72
N GLU A 152 22.06 7.48 2.66
CA GLU A 152 22.69 8.69 2.12
C GLU A 152 23.80 9.23 3.04
N SER A 153 23.63 9.18 4.37
CA SER A 153 24.63 9.70 5.31
C SER A 153 25.89 8.83 5.48
N GLU A 154 25.80 7.52 5.20
CA GLU A 154 26.94 6.59 5.19
C GLU A 154 27.74 6.61 3.86
N GLU A 155 27.57 7.63 3.02
CA GLU A 155 28.35 7.89 1.81
C GLU A 155 29.88 7.93 2.02
N SER A 156 30.35 7.97 3.27
CA SER A 156 31.74 8.25 3.60
C SER A 156 32.65 7.02 3.74
N GLU A 157 32.15 5.81 4.05
CA GLU A 157 33.07 4.75 4.55
C GLU A 157 32.92 3.34 3.93
N ASP A 158 31.76 2.91 3.43
CA ASP A 158 31.61 1.50 3.01
C ASP A 158 31.18 1.36 1.54
N GLY A 159 32.04 0.75 0.71
CA GLY A 159 32.03 0.74 -0.78
C GLY A 159 30.84 0.06 -1.49
N MET A 160 29.64 0.10 -0.91
CA MET A 160 28.40 -0.41 -1.48
C MET A 160 27.90 0.56 -2.56
N GLY A 161 27.98 0.18 -3.84
CA GLY A 161 27.67 1.09 -4.96
C GLY A 161 26.23 1.66 -4.95
N PRO A 162 26.02 2.90 -5.46
CA PRO A 162 24.76 3.66 -5.35
C PRO A 162 23.56 2.94 -5.98
N ALA A 163 23.76 2.18 -7.05
CA ALA A 163 22.71 1.41 -7.71
C ALA A 163 22.16 0.23 -6.87
N LYS A 164 22.94 -0.30 -5.93
CA LYS A 164 22.51 -1.40 -5.04
C LYS A 164 21.71 -0.86 -3.84
N ARG A 165 22.00 0.36 -3.38
CA ARG A 165 21.35 1.01 -2.24
C ARG A 165 19.95 1.52 -2.56
N SER A 166 19.80 2.25 -3.66
CA SER A 166 18.49 2.68 -4.18
C SER A 166 17.56 1.49 -4.40
N GLY A 167 18.11 0.34 -4.82
CA GLY A 167 17.34 -0.90 -4.96
C GLY A 167 16.81 -1.48 -3.64
N ILE A 168 17.53 -1.34 -2.51
CA ILE A 168 17.10 -1.85 -1.20
C ILE A 168 16.03 -0.95 -0.58
N ALA A 169 16.22 0.37 -0.62
CA ALA A 169 15.22 1.31 -0.11
C ALA A 169 13.91 1.23 -0.90
N ALA A 170 14.01 1.20 -2.24
CA ALA A 170 12.84 0.99 -3.10
C ALA A 170 12.18 -0.38 -2.85
N PHE A 171 12.96 -1.44 -2.64
CA PHE A 171 12.43 -2.76 -2.30
C PHE A 171 11.67 -2.75 -0.97
N LEU A 172 12.26 -2.19 0.09
CA LEU A 172 11.60 -2.09 1.40
C LEU A 172 10.32 -1.27 1.32
N TYR A 173 10.36 -0.12 0.63
CA TYR A 173 9.19 0.72 0.41
C TYR A 173 8.07 -0.06 -0.31
N LEU A 174 8.39 -0.79 -1.37
CA LEU A 174 7.42 -1.59 -2.13
C LEU A 174 6.83 -2.74 -1.30
N GLU A 175 7.64 -3.43 -0.51
CA GLU A 175 7.17 -4.52 0.35
C GLU A 175 6.26 -3.99 1.47
N VAL A 176 6.56 -2.84 2.06
CA VAL A 176 5.69 -2.23 3.10
C VAL A 176 4.38 -1.70 2.49
N LEU A 177 4.44 -1.17 1.27
CA LEU A 177 3.26 -0.77 0.52
C LEU A 177 2.39 -1.99 0.18
N ASP A 178 2.97 -3.11 -0.27
CA ASP A 178 2.24 -4.36 -0.51
C ASP A 178 1.71 -4.97 0.80
N ALA A 179 2.43 -4.83 1.92
CA ALA A 179 1.93 -5.15 3.27
C ALA A 179 0.60 -4.46 3.56
N SER A 180 0.58 -3.16 3.30
CA SER A 180 -0.53 -2.29 3.67
C SER A 180 -1.75 -2.56 2.81
N PHE A 181 -1.57 -2.85 1.52
CA PHE A 181 -2.66 -3.30 0.64
C PHE A 181 -3.12 -4.73 0.90
N SER A 182 -2.20 -5.59 1.32
CA SER A 182 -2.53 -6.96 1.67
C SER A 182 -3.54 -7.03 2.82
N PHE A 183 -3.53 -6.06 3.75
CA PHE A 183 -4.54 -6.02 4.81
C PHE A 183 -5.96 -5.93 4.28
N ASP A 184 -6.24 -4.93 3.44
CA ASP A 184 -7.56 -4.75 2.87
C ASP A 184 -7.95 -5.96 1.98
N GLY A 185 -7.00 -6.48 1.20
CA GLY A 185 -7.25 -7.63 0.31
C GLY A 185 -7.47 -8.97 1.02
N VAL A 186 -6.76 -9.23 2.13
CA VAL A 186 -6.91 -10.46 2.92
C VAL A 186 -8.22 -10.43 3.71
N ILE A 187 -8.53 -9.32 4.35
CA ILE A 187 -9.82 -9.12 5.04
C ILE A 187 -10.96 -9.26 4.00
N GLY A 188 -10.76 -8.63 2.84
CA GLY A 188 -11.44 -8.86 1.57
C GLY A 188 -11.85 -10.32 1.31
N ALA A 189 -10.83 -11.16 1.25
CA ALA A 189 -10.99 -12.56 0.97
C ALA A 189 -11.77 -13.29 2.07
N PHE A 190 -11.58 -12.91 3.35
CA PHE A 190 -12.28 -13.49 4.50
C PHE A 190 -13.78 -13.17 4.53
N ALA A 191 -14.22 -12.07 3.93
CA ALA A 191 -15.65 -11.78 3.78
C ALA A 191 -16.34 -12.69 2.77
N ILE A 192 -15.60 -13.18 1.75
CA ILE A 192 -16.13 -14.10 0.73
C ILE A 192 -16.07 -15.55 1.21
N THR A 193 -14.92 -15.98 1.75
CA THR A 193 -14.73 -17.33 2.27
C THR A 193 -13.88 -17.31 3.53
N ARG A 194 -14.19 -18.16 4.50
CA ARG A 194 -13.38 -18.29 5.73
C ARG A 194 -12.29 -19.35 5.60
N ASP A 195 -12.34 -20.16 4.55
CA ASP A 195 -11.37 -21.23 4.33
C ASP A 195 -10.04 -20.64 3.84
N VAL A 196 -9.05 -20.64 4.74
CA VAL A 196 -7.70 -20.15 4.48
C VAL A 196 -7.05 -20.88 3.30
N VAL A 197 -7.35 -22.15 3.07
CA VAL A 197 -6.81 -22.91 1.94
C VAL A 197 -7.37 -22.38 0.62
N ILE A 198 -8.66 -22.07 0.57
CA ILE A 198 -9.29 -21.48 -0.62
C ILE A 198 -8.71 -20.08 -0.89
N ILE A 199 -8.54 -19.26 0.15
CA ILE A 199 -7.91 -17.94 0.05
C ILE A 199 -6.49 -18.08 -0.50
N MET A 200 -5.67 -18.98 0.06
CA MET A 200 -4.31 -19.24 -0.39
C MET A 200 -4.23 -19.68 -1.86
N LEU A 201 -5.11 -20.60 -2.28
CA LEU A 201 -5.16 -21.06 -3.67
C LEU A 201 -5.53 -19.90 -4.61
N GLY A 202 -6.53 -19.09 -4.25
CA GLY A 202 -6.92 -17.91 -5.02
C GLY A 202 -5.78 -16.90 -5.15
N LEU A 203 -5.11 -16.58 -4.05
CA LEU A 203 -3.95 -15.68 -4.03
C LEU A 203 -2.78 -16.22 -4.85
N ALA A 204 -2.49 -17.52 -4.78
CA ALA A 204 -1.43 -18.16 -5.56
C ALA A 204 -1.71 -18.11 -7.07
N ILE A 205 -2.96 -18.37 -7.48
CA ILE A 205 -3.38 -18.26 -8.88
C ILE A 205 -3.33 -16.80 -9.34
N GLY A 206 -3.88 -15.87 -8.55
CA GLY A 206 -3.88 -14.44 -8.84
C GLY A 206 -2.46 -13.87 -8.98
N ALA A 207 -1.56 -14.26 -8.08
CA ALA A 207 -0.15 -13.91 -8.13
C ALA A 207 0.54 -14.37 -9.42
N MET A 208 0.28 -15.61 -9.84
CA MET A 208 0.81 -16.15 -11.09
C MET A 208 0.26 -15.41 -12.30
N PHE A 209 -1.01 -14.99 -12.26
CA PHE A 209 -1.63 -14.19 -13.30
C PHE A 209 -1.06 -12.76 -13.36
N VAL A 210 -0.95 -12.07 -12.23
CA VAL A 210 -0.34 -10.74 -12.16
C VAL A 210 1.11 -10.82 -12.65
N ARG A 211 1.87 -11.83 -12.21
CA ARG A 211 3.24 -12.06 -12.69
C ARG A 211 3.32 -12.23 -14.20
N SER A 212 2.49 -13.07 -14.79
CA SER A 212 2.52 -13.30 -16.25
C SER A 212 2.16 -12.02 -17.00
N MET A 213 1.21 -11.24 -16.49
CA MET A 213 0.83 -9.95 -17.04
C MET A 213 1.96 -8.92 -16.94
N THR A 214 2.61 -8.77 -15.78
CA THR A 214 3.70 -7.80 -15.60
C THR A 214 4.90 -8.15 -16.49
N VAL A 215 5.28 -9.43 -16.58
CA VAL A 215 6.36 -9.88 -17.47
C VAL A 215 6.03 -9.58 -18.94
N TYR A 216 4.77 -9.79 -19.33
CA TYR A 216 4.28 -9.49 -20.68
C TYR A 216 4.33 -7.98 -20.99
N LEU A 217 3.82 -7.13 -20.08
CA LEU A 217 3.80 -5.68 -20.24
C LEU A 217 5.20 -5.06 -20.26
N VAL A 218 6.11 -5.58 -19.44
CA VAL A 218 7.53 -5.19 -19.43
C VAL A 218 8.21 -5.53 -20.76
N HIS A 219 7.98 -6.74 -21.30
CA HIS A 219 8.54 -7.13 -22.60
C HIS A 219 7.99 -6.32 -23.77
N LYS A 220 6.74 -5.88 -23.67
CA LYS A 220 6.06 -5.05 -24.67
C LYS A 220 6.50 -3.58 -24.66
N GLY A 221 7.25 -3.12 -23.65
CA GLY A 221 7.68 -1.73 -23.52
C GLY A 221 6.54 -0.73 -23.30
N THR A 222 5.32 -1.20 -23.03
CA THR A 222 4.11 -0.36 -22.96
C THR A 222 3.97 0.42 -21.65
N LEU A 223 4.87 0.25 -20.69
CA LEU A 223 4.78 0.91 -19.38
C LEU A 223 5.16 2.40 -19.45
N ASP A 224 6.07 2.77 -20.34
CA ASP A 224 6.50 4.17 -20.54
C ASP A 224 5.46 5.03 -21.30
N GLU A 225 4.41 4.42 -21.86
CA GLU A 225 3.33 5.12 -22.57
C GLU A 225 2.27 5.78 -21.66
N PHE A 226 2.21 5.43 -20.37
CA PHE A 226 1.11 5.85 -19.48
C PHE A 226 1.50 6.94 -18.47
N VAL A 227 1.69 8.17 -18.97
CA VAL A 227 2.07 9.39 -18.20
C VAL A 227 1.19 9.66 -16.95
N PHE A 228 -0.10 9.26 -16.97
CA PHE A 228 -1.04 9.52 -15.87
C PHE A 228 -1.30 8.31 -14.95
N LEU A 229 -0.71 7.15 -15.23
CA LEU A 229 -0.94 5.93 -14.44
C LEU A 229 -0.40 6.09 -13.01
N GLU A 230 0.75 6.75 -12.87
CA GLU A 230 1.36 7.04 -11.57
C GLU A 230 0.44 7.89 -10.69
N HIS A 231 -0.20 8.91 -11.26
CA HIS A 231 -1.12 9.78 -10.52
C HIS A 231 -2.38 9.00 -10.12
N GLY A 232 -2.97 8.26 -11.07
CA GLY A 232 -4.15 7.43 -10.80
C GLY A 232 -3.91 6.39 -9.69
N ALA A 233 -2.70 5.82 -9.63
CA ALA A 233 -2.31 4.91 -8.56
C ALA A 233 -2.31 5.62 -7.20
N HIS A 234 -1.61 6.75 -7.06
CA HIS A 234 -1.56 7.46 -5.77
C HIS A 234 -2.93 7.96 -5.28
N TYR A 235 -3.82 8.41 -6.18
CA TYR A 235 -5.20 8.74 -5.79
C TYR A 235 -5.99 7.51 -5.33
N ALA A 236 -5.80 6.35 -5.97
CA ALA A 236 -6.41 5.10 -5.50
C ALA A 236 -5.90 4.71 -4.10
N ILE A 237 -4.60 4.91 -3.82
CA ILE A 237 -4.01 4.72 -2.49
C ILE A 237 -4.66 5.64 -1.45
N GLY A 238 -4.82 6.92 -1.77
CA GLY A 238 -5.45 7.89 -0.86
C GLY A 238 -6.90 7.54 -0.55
N VAL A 239 -7.67 7.12 -1.57
CA VAL A 239 -9.05 6.67 -1.37
C VAL A 239 -9.11 5.40 -0.53
N LEU A 240 -8.22 4.45 -0.78
CA LEU A 240 -8.11 3.24 0.03
C LEU A 240 -7.78 3.55 1.49
N ALA A 241 -6.83 4.47 1.73
CA ALA A 241 -6.50 4.93 3.07
C ALA A 241 -7.72 5.52 3.82
N ILE A 242 -8.50 6.35 3.13
CA ILE A 242 -9.75 6.91 3.68
C ILE A 242 -10.77 5.81 3.97
N ILE A 243 -10.95 4.86 3.05
CA ILE A 243 -11.86 3.73 3.22
C ILE A 243 -11.46 2.88 4.42
N MET A 244 -10.17 2.58 4.60
CA MET A 244 -9.67 1.83 5.75
C MET A 244 -9.94 2.58 7.07
N LEU A 245 -9.70 3.90 7.09
CA LEU A 245 -10.00 4.72 8.27
C LEU A 245 -11.50 4.79 8.58
N VAL A 246 -12.36 4.94 7.56
CA VAL A 246 -13.82 4.88 7.72
C VAL A 246 -14.27 3.48 8.17
N GLY A 247 -13.58 2.44 7.68
CA GLY A 247 -13.74 1.04 8.05
C GLY A 247 -13.64 0.80 9.56
N THR A 248 -12.85 1.62 10.28
CA THR A 248 -12.72 1.51 11.73
C THR A 248 -14.01 1.87 12.49
N VAL A 249 -14.90 2.65 11.88
CA VAL A 249 -16.19 3.10 12.46
C VAL A 249 -17.35 2.35 11.86
N TYR A 250 -17.36 2.20 10.53
CA TYR A 250 -18.45 1.62 9.76
C TYR A 250 -17.93 0.46 8.93
N HIS A 251 -18.67 -0.65 8.92
CA HIS A 251 -18.39 -1.73 7.99
C HIS A 251 -18.67 -1.25 6.56
N VAL A 252 -17.60 -0.98 5.81
CA VAL A 252 -17.70 -0.60 4.40
C VAL A 252 -17.79 -1.89 3.58
N PRO A 253 -18.84 -2.09 2.75
CA PRO A 253 -18.91 -3.25 1.90
C PRO A 253 -17.71 -3.30 0.94
N GLU A 254 -16.99 -4.40 0.93
CA GLU A 254 -15.77 -4.56 0.13
C GLU A 254 -16.02 -4.50 -1.38
N VAL A 255 -17.24 -4.83 -1.81
CA VAL A 255 -17.67 -4.63 -3.19
C VAL A 255 -17.59 -3.14 -3.57
N LEU A 256 -17.94 -2.25 -2.65
CA LEU A 256 -17.86 -0.81 -2.86
C LEU A 256 -16.40 -0.34 -2.89
N THR A 257 -15.56 -0.85 -1.99
CA THR A 257 -14.13 -0.50 -1.95
C THR A 257 -13.42 -0.94 -3.23
N GLY A 258 -13.66 -2.17 -3.67
CA GLY A 258 -13.14 -2.72 -4.91
C GLY A 258 -13.65 -1.98 -6.15
N LEU A 259 -14.94 -1.65 -6.23
CA LEU A 259 -15.51 -0.90 -7.35
C LEU A 259 -14.93 0.50 -7.46
N ILE A 260 -14.72 1.20 -6.34
CA ILE A 260 -14.12 2.54 -6.34
C ILE A 260 -12.68 2.46 -6.86
N GLY A 261 -11.89 1.48 -6.40
CA GLY A 261 -10.53 1.26 -6.89
C GLY A 261 -10.50 0.99 -8.40
N VAL A 262 -11.36 0.08 -8.88
CA VAL A 262 -11.49 -0.22 -10.32
C VAL A 262 -11.94 1.01 -11.11
N ALA A 263 -12.86 1.82 -10.59
CA ALA A 263 -13.34 3.03 -11.24
C ALA A 263 -12.22 4.06 -11.41
N PHE A 264 -11.35 4.26 -10.40
CA PHE A 264 -10.21 5.17 -10.50
C PHE A 264 -9.15 4.68 -11.48
N ILE A 265 -8.83 3.40 -11.46
CA ILE A 265 -7.88 2.80 -12.42
C ILE A 265 -8.45 2.90 -13.84
N ALA A 266 -9.72 2.56 -14.04
CA ALA A 266 -10.39 2.68 -15.33
C ALA A 266 -10.45 4.13 -15.81
N ALA A 267 -10.73 5.08 -14.92
CA ALA A 267 -10.74 6.51 -15.22
C ALA A 267 -9.35 7.04 -15.58
N SER A 268 -8.28 6.59 -14.90
CA SER A 268 -6.91 6.98 -15.20
C SER A 268 -6.45 6.45 -16.56
N VAL A 269 -6.76 5.19 -16.86
CA VAL A 269 -6.50 4.55 -18.16
C VAL A 269 -7.30 5.26 -19.26
N TRP A 270 -8.58 5.54 -19.03
CA TRP A 270 -9.42 6.26 -19.99
C TRP A 270 -8.91 7.69 -20.25
N SER A 271 -8.52 8.41 -19.20
CA SER A 271 -7.92 9.74 -19.31
C SER A 271 -6.61 9.70 -20.09
N SER A 272 -5.75 8.71 -19.85
CA SER A 272 -4.50 8.52 -20.57
C SER A 272 -4.71 8.22 -22.06
N ILE A 273 -5.67 7.32 -22.40
CA ILE A 273 -6.03 7.03 -23.79
C ILE A 273 -6.63 8.26 -24.49
N ARG A 274 -7.44 9.05 -23.78
CA ARG A 274 -8.04 10.28 -24.31
C ARG A 274 -7.00 11.37 -24.55
N TYR A 275 -6.01 11.51 -23.67
CA TYR A 275 -4.88 12.41 -23.85
C TYR A 275 -4.05 12.01 -25.09
N ARG A 276 -3.74 10.72 -25.25
CA ARG A 276 -3.05 10.18 -26.43
C ARG A 276 -3.79 10.47 -27.74
N LYS A 277 -5.13 10.29 -27.76
CA LYS A 277 -5.98 10.61 -28.92
C LYS A 277 -6.04 12.11 -29.24
N ARG A 278 -5.91 12.99 -28.24
CA ARG A 278 -5.92 14.45 -28.44
C ARG A 278 -4.57 15.00 -28.90
N HIS A 279 -3.47 14.34 -28.56
CA HIS A 279 -2.11 14.81 -28.88
C HIS A 279 -1.44 14.12 -30.09
N HIS A 280 -2.11 13.20 -30.81
CA HIS A 280 -1.61 12.58 -32.07
C HIS A 280 -0.14 12.07 -32.00
N ILE A 281 0.31 11.56 -30.86
CA ILE A 281 1.63 10.94 -30.76
C ILE A 281 1.51 9.55 -31.37
N GLY A 282 2.08 9.37 -32.56
CA GLY A 282 2.18 8.09 -33.26
C GLY A 282 3.21 7.15 -32.59
N PRO A 283 3.18 5.84 -32.88
CA PRO A 283 3.95 4.81 -32.15
C PRO A 283 5.47 4.89 -32.31
N THR A 284 6.00 5.91 -32.99
CA THR A 284 7.38 5.95 -33.50
C THR A 284 8.18 7.19 -33.10
N GLU A 285 7.67 8.03 -32.19
CA GLU A 285 8.46 9.11 -31.59
C GLU A 285 8.43 9.04 -30.06
N ILE A 286 8.86 7.90 -29.52
CA ILE A 286 9.47 7.78 -28.18
C ILE A 286 10.61 6.76 -28.28
#